data_AF-A0A917G0X6-F1
#
_entry.id   AF-A0A917G0X6-F1
#
_cell.length_a   1.000
_cell.length_b   1.000
_cell.length_c   1.000
_cell.angle_alpha   90.00
_cell.angle_beta   90.00
_cell.angle_gamma   90.00
#
_symmetry.space_group_name_H-M   'P 1'
#
loop_
_entity.id
_entity.type
_entity.pdbx_description
1 polymer ?
#
loop_
_entity_poly.entity_id
_entity_poly.type
_entity_poly.pdbx_seq_one_letter_code
_entity_poly.pdbx_strand_id
1 'polypeptide(L)'
;MKIAIFVNSHQSLRLSPVEEADRFAWMDLDTIALGNYDAVFLIGSPTLDKSSVLSPEACAKLWAFAEQGGRIYAELVEAFDFSSSRLFGWKQDFQATRRTIEKLRNDRDIEGMAAGELLEWSGPMLRGFTFDSEVKLSFGVYQETHRSEERGGGALPGLIVRRLGAGTVVYAAFSLFSCSDPETLRPYSRWAPFIQHLAEETGLPLRMWAPLIGMGGHVTARQSVEANLDWFISSGMLPSADGSKGVYENIHSVTAKLSPDRRPDCHAHTALMFHLYGRWKNDEKWLAASDHLLHYLFEEGFQDMDPLSPSYGFFKWYDFPGAYPHQLFTDDNAWVCFVLLYLYRKTGKEIYRERGMLVAEGLLSTQRPDGLRPNCLTRGQLAELGRAGVRELEPSLNPHFESITHAAFIQAYLVTGENAYLETAVTGARTLLARRDEFKFMYSRTSGLTRLLLPLGFLAGHDHTGELEAGLRQTVEYLTAHQHSLGGIEEADNPDPERFGQEDAGVYIANGEGIADQLYTNNFLVMNSWEAWRATGNPQYKQLHDEVAAFMQHIQIRSADGRYNGGWMRAFDLNKAEYFGNNGDTGWGPYCMESGWTNAITSAGLLLALLDESVFD
;
A
#
# COMPACT_ATOMS: atom_id res chain seq x y z
N MET A 1 -22.57 26.97 -22.84
CA MET A 1 -23.22 27.09 -21.53
C MET A 1 -22.37 28.04 -20.70
N LYS A 2 -22.94 29.08 -20.09
CA LYS A 2 -22.21 30.02 -19.24
C LYS A 2 -22.23 29.55 -17.79
N ILE A 3 -21.07 29.46 -17.15
CA ILE A 3 -20.89 28.78 -15.86
C ILE A 3 -20.19 29.70 -14.87
N ALA A 4 -20.69 29.75 -13.63
CA ALA A 4 -20.01 30.38 -12.51
C ALA A 4 -19.49 29.30 -11.53
N ILE A 5 -18.24 29.40 -11.12
CA ILE A 5 -17.66 28.56 -10.05
C ILE A 5 -17.30 29.46 -8.87
N PHE A 6 -17.83 29.14 -7.70
CA PHE A 6 -17.49 29.75 -6.42
C PHE A 6 -16.64 28.78 -5.61
N VAL A 7 -15.49 29.23 -5.12
CA VAL A 7 -14.53 28.40 -4.37
C VAL A 7 -14.31 28.95 -2.96
N ASN A 8 -14.36 28.07 -1.95
CA ASN A 8 -14.11 28.42 -0.54
C ASN A 8 -12.62 28.43 -0.16
N SER A 9 -11.72 28.26 -1.12
CA SER A 9 -10.27 28.28 -0.91
C SER A 9 -9.60 29.43 -1.67
N HIS A 10 -8.58 30.04 -1.06
CA HIS A 10 -7.63 30.90 -1.78
C HIS A 10 -6.74 30.11 -2.75
N GLN A 11 -6.72 28.77 -2.64
CA GLN A 11 -6.01 27.88 -3.56
C GLN A 11 -6.84 27.62 -4.82
N SER A 12 -6.17 27.57 -5.98
CA SER A 12 -6.79 27.15 -7.23
C SER A 12 -7.21 25.68 -7.14
N LEU A 13 -8.36 25.35 -7.74
CA LEU A 13 -8.77 23.96 -7.89
C LEU A 13 -7.73 23.22 -8.74
N ARG A 14 -7.11 22.18 -8.17
CA ARG A 14 -6.20 21.30 -8.93
C ARG A 14 -6.93 20.61 -10.08
N LEU A 15 -8.22 20.35 -9.87
CA LEU A 15 -9.09 19.65 -10.79
C LEU A 15 -10.35 20.47 -11.05
N SER A 16 -10.41 21.12 -12.21
CA SER A 16 -11.58 21.94 -12.57
C SER A 16 -12.75 21.06 -12.99
N PRO A 17 -13.97 21.24 -12.42
CA PRO A 17 -15.16 20.43 -12.71
C PRO A 17 -15.68 20.57 -14.14
N VAL A 18 -15.33 21.68 -14.80
CA VAL A 18 -15.73 22.05 -16.15
C VAL A 18 -14.54 22.67 -16.89
N GLU A 19 -14.62 22.78 -18.21
CA GLU A 19 -13.56 23.32 -19.07
C GLU A 19 -13.44 24.85 -18.97
N GLU A 20 -14.53 25.57 -19.21
CA GLU A 20 -14.59 27.03 -19.17
C GLU A 20 -15.63 27.51 -18.16
N ALA A 21 -15.25 28.43 -17.27
CA ALA A 21 -16.16 29.05 -16.31
C ALA A 21 -15.59 30.37 -15.78
N ASP A 22 -16.49 31.29 -15.43
CA ASP A 22 -16.17 32.47 -14.63
C ASP A 22 -15.94 32.02 -13.18
N ARG A 23 -14.81 32.43 -12.57
CA ARG A 23 -14.42 32.01 -11.22
C ARG A 23 -14.55 33.16 -10.23
N PHE A 24 -15.16 32.86 -9.10
CA PHE A 24 -15.46 33.81 -8.03
C PHE A 24 -15.00 33.27 -6.68
N ALA A 25 -14.68 34.16 -5.74
CA ALA A 25 -14.49 33.76 -4.36
C ALA A 25 -15.85 33.39 -3.75
N TRP A 26 -15.86 32.48 -2.77
CA TRP A 26 -17.09 32.08 -2.07
C TRP A 26 -17.91 33.27 -1.55
N MET A 27 -17.24 34.30 -1.03
CA MET A 27 -17.87 35.52 -0.50
C MET A 27 -18.58 36.36 -1.56
N ASP A 28 -18.23 36.20 -2.84
CA ASP A 28 -18.84 36.96 -3.94
C ASP A 28 -20.25 36.46 -4.30
N LEU A 29 -20.65 35.29 -3.77
CA LEU A 29 -21.97 34.68 -4.04
C LEU A 29 -23.13 35.60 -3.64
N ASP A 30 -22.92 36.44 -2.63
CA ASP A 30 -23.87 37.45 -2.19
C ASP A 30 -23.99 38.64 -3.14
N THR A 31 -23.08 38.84 -4.09
CA THR A 31 -23.08 40.03 -4.95
C THR A 31 -23.27 39.71 -6.43
N ILE A 32 -22.81 38.55 -6.89
CA ILE A 32 -22.88 38.15 -8.29
C ILE A 32 -24.33 37.81 -8.71
N ALA A 33 -24.74 38.35 -9.86
CA ALA A 33 -26.05 38.07 -10.44
C ALA A 33 -26.06 36.70 -11.15
N LEU A 34 -26.65 35.68 -10.48
CA LEU A 34 -26.67 34.29 -10.97
C LEU A 34 -27.51 34.10 -12.24
N GLY A 35 -28.50 34.97 -12.51
CA GLY A 35 -29.34 34.87 -13.72
C GLY A 35 -28.61 35.07 -15.04
N ASN A 36 -27.33 35.46 -15.01
CA ASN A 36 -26.47 35.54 -16.19
C ASN A 36 -25.81 34.20 -16.57
N TYR A 37 -26.07 33.13 -15.80
CA TYR A 37 -25.42 31.83 -15.93
C TYR A 37 -26.46 30.74 -16.16
N ASP A 38 -26.05 29.67 -16.84
CA ASP A 38 -26.86 28.47 -17.03
C ASP A 38 -26.61 27.44 -15.89
N ALA A 39 -25.41 27.49 -15.28
CA ALA A 39 -25.09 26.69 -14.10
C ALA A 39 -24.15 27.40 -13.11
N VAL A 40 -24.28 26.99 -11.86
CA VAL A 40 -23.49 27.47 -10.72
C VAL A 40 -22.85 26.29 -10.00
N PHE A 41 -21.55 26.38 -9.74
CA PHE A 41 -20.78 25.40 -9.00
C PHE A 41 -20.32 26.00 -7.68
N LEU A 42 -20.64 25.34 -6.57
CA LEU A 42 -20.24 25.72 -5.22
C LEU A 42 -19.23 24.67 -4.72
N ILE A 43 -17.95 25.00 -4.77
CA ILE A 43 -16.88 24.09 -4.37
C ILE A 43 -16.40 24.45 -2.97
N GLY A 44 -16.80 23.62 -2.01
CA GLY A 44 -16.49 23.79 -0.59
C GLY A 44 -15.01 23.58 -0.26
N SER A 45 -14.66 23.79 1.00
CA SER A 45 -13.29 23.64 1.48
C SER A 45 -12.87 22.17 1.55
N PRO A 46 -11.65 21.81 1.09
CA PRO A 46 -11.10 20.47 1.30
C PRO A 46 -10.53 20.23 2.70
N THR A 47 -10.58 21.22 3.59
CA THR A 47 -10.00 21.15 4.93
C THR A 47 -11.09 21.01 6.00
N LEU A 48 -10.82 20.24 7.05
CA LEU A 48 -11.80 19.98 8.13
C LEU A 48 -12.08 21.21 9.01
N ASP A 49 -11.14 22.15 9.07
CA ASP A 49 -11.17 23.34 9.92
C ASP A 49 -11.93 24.53 9.29
N LYS A 50 -12.32 24.42 8.01
CA LYS A 50 -13.00 25.50 7.28
C LYS A 50 -14.33 25.01 6.75
N SER A 51 -15.39 25.55 7.33
CA SER A 51 -16.76 25.33 6.88
C SER A 51 -17.08 26.11 5.61
N SER A 52 -17.96 25.56 4.77
CA SER A 52 -18.51 26.25 3.59
C SER A 52 -19.95 26.65 3.86
N VAL A 53 -20.11 27.74 4.61
CA VAL A 53 -21.42 28.26 5.02
C VAL A 53 -21.99 29.17 3.94
N LEU A 54 -23.29 29.02 3.66
CA LEU A 54 -24.03 29.97 2.83
C LEU A 54 -24.66 31.06 3.72
N SER A 55 -24.55 32.31 3.28
CA SER A 55 -25.36 33.37 3.88
C SER A 55 -26.85 33.17 3.55
N PRO A 56 -27.77 33.76 4.33
CA PRO A 56 -29.20 33.77 3.98
C PRO A 56 -29.47 34.38 2.59
N GLU A 57 -28.69 35.38 2.17
CA GLU A 57 -28.84 36.03 0.86
C GLU A 57 -28.39 35.10 -0.27
N ALA A 58 -27.20 34.50 -0.17
CA ALA A 58 -26.73 33.49 -1.11
C ALA A 58 -27.72 32.34 -1.26
N CYS A 59 -28.24 31.84 -0.13
CA CYS A 59 -29.23 30.77 -0.12
C CYS A 59 -30.49 31.19 -0.92
N ALA A 60 -31.05 32.37 -0.64
CA ALA A 60 -32.23 32.86 -1.35
C ALA A 60 -31.99 33.03 -2.86
N LYS A 61 -30.80 33.50 -3.27
CA LYS A 61 -30.42 33.63 -4.69
C LYS A 61 -30.33 32.29 -5.38
N LEU A 62 -29.67 31.31 -4.75
CA LEU A 62 -29.54 29.96 -5.31
C LEU A 62 -30.91 29.27 -5.44
N TRP A 63 -31.80 29.48 -4.47
CA TRP A 63 -33.19 29.02 -4.55
C TRP A 63 -33.90 29.59 -5.78
N ALA A 64 -33.93 30.92 -5.91
CA ALA A 64 -34.59 31.57 -7.05
C ALA A 64 -33.96 31.15 -8.38
N PHE A 65 -32.63 30.99 -8.42
CA PHE A 65 -31.91 30.52 -9.60
C PHE A 65 -32.33 29.10 -10.01
N ALA A 66 -32.36 28.16 -9.06
CA ALA A 66 -32.82 26.80 -9.31
C ALA A 66 -34.29 26.77 -9.74
N GLU A 67 -35.19 27.49 -9.05
CA GLU A 67 -36.62 27.51 -9.39
C GLU A 67 -36.89 27.96 -10.82
N GLN A 68 -36.06 28.88 -11.35
CA GLN A 68 -36.15 29.42 -12.71
C GLN A 68 -35.51 28.54 -13.79
N GLY A 69 -35.01 27.36 -13.44
CA GLY A 69 -34.39 26.42 -14.40
C GLY A 69 -32.87 26.33 -14.33
N GLY A 70 -32.24 27.06 -13.41
CA GLY A 70 -30.79 27.01 -13.18
C GLY A 70 -30.31 25.64 -12.71
N ARG A 71 -29.07 25.30 -13.04
CA ARG A 71 -28.41 24.06 -12.61
C ARG A 71 -27.35 24.35 -11.57
N ILE A 72 -27.39 23.66 -10.44
CA ILE A 72 -26.43 23.86 -9.35
C ILE A 72 -25.67 22.56 -9.12
N TYR A 73 -24.34 22.64 -9.08
CA TYR A 73 -23.49 21.65 -8.42
C TYR A 73 -22.98 22.24 -7.11
N ALA A 74 -23.00 21.47 -6.05
CA ALA A 74 -22.46 21.88 -4.76
C ALA A 74 -21.73 20.71 -4.10
N GLU A 75 -20.61 20.97 -3.45
CA GLU A 75 -19.95 19.97 -2.62
C GLU A 75 -19.42 20.56 -1.33
N LEU A 76 -19.43 19.77 -0.26
CA LEU A 76 -18.95 20.17 1.07
C LEU A 76 -19.53 21.52 1.56
N VAL A 77 -20.78 21.79 1.16
CA VAL A 77 -21.55 22.97 1.60
C VAL A 77 -22.30 22.61 2.87
N GLU A 78 -22.20 23.50 3.86
CA GLU A 78 -22.88 23.29 5.12
C GLU A 78 -24.38 23.55 5.00
N ALA A 79 -25.15 22.67 5.65
CA ALA A 79 -26.60 22.71 5.64
C ALA A 79 -27.16 22.62 7.07
N PHE A 80 -26.74 23.56 7.93
CA PHE A 80 -27.17 23.62 9.34
C PHE A 80 -28.51 24.35 9.52
N ASP A 81 -28.82 25.36 8.71
CA ASP A 81 -30.09 26.07 8.76
C ASP A 81 -31.14 25.44 7.83
N PHE A 82 -32.41 25.69 8.11
CA PHE A 82 -33.51 25.05 7.38
C PHE A 82 -33.61 25.46 5.92
N SER A 83 -33.14 26.66 5.55
CA SER A 83 -33.24 27.18 4.18
C SER A 83 -32.20 26.54 3.26
N SER A 84 -30.95 26.49 3.71
CA SER A 84 -29.85 25.78 3.01
C SER A 84 -30.11 24.28 2.99
N SER A 85 -30.62 23.73 4.09
CA SER A 85 -31.01 22.31 4.15
C SER A 85 -32.04 21.94 3.10
N ARG A 86 -33.05 22.79 2.91
CA ARG A 86 -34.05 22.57 1.86
C ARG A 86 -33.52 22.88 0.46
N LEU A 87 -32.42 23.61 0.26
CA LEU A 87 -31.85 23.80 -1.08
C LEU A 87 -31.23 22.49 -1.57
N PHE A 88 -30.38 21.89 -0.72
CA PHE A 88 -29.63 20.69 -1.07
C PHE A 88 -30.35 19.39 -0.68
N GLY A 89 -31.42 19.47 0.11
CA GLY A 89 -32.14 18.28 0.60
C GLY A 89 -31.39 17.55 1.71
N TRP A 90 -30.61 18.26 2.53
CA TRP A 90 -29.72 17.71 3.54
C TRP A 90 -29.76 18.51 4.83
N LYS A 91 -29.92 17.91 6.01
CA LYS A 91 -29.60 18.58 7.28
C LYS A 91 -28.29 18.02 7.81
N GLN A 92 -27.36 18.91 8.11
CA GLN A 92 -26.07 18.56 8.69
C GLN A 92 -26.13 18.78 10.20
N ASP A 93 -25.92 17.72 10.97
CA ASP A 93 -25.83 17.79 12.44
C ASP A 93 -24.40 17.50 12.93
N PHE A 94 -23.45 17.27 12.00
CA PHE A 94 -22.08 16.84 12.29
C PHE A 94 -21.05 17.64 11.49
N GLN A 95 -19.89 17.90 12.10
CA GLN A 95 -18.75 18.53 11.41
C GLN A 95 -18.19 17.61 10.33
N ALA A 96 -17.46 18.20 9.39
CA ALA A 96 -16.69 17.44 8.42
C ALA A 96 -15.72 16.49 9.12
N THR A 97 -15.57 15.29 8.58
CA THR A 97 -14.63 14.27 9.07
C THR A 97 -13.81 13.73 7.91
N ARG A 98 -12.73 13.02 8.20
CA ARG A 98 -12.03 12.22 7.21
C ARG A 98 -12.63 10.82 7.19
N ARG A 99 -12.76 10.27 5.99
CA ARG A 99 -12.99 8.84 5.85
C ARG A 99 -11.82 8.06 6.45
N THR A 100 -12.13 6.90 7.01
CA THR A 100 -11.13 5.88 7.35
C THR A 100 -11.34 4.71 6.40
N ILE A 101 -12.39 3.92 6.63
CA ILE A 101 -12.73 2.70 5.88
C ILE A 101 -13.97 2.90 4.99
N GLU A 102 -14.61 4.07 5.03
CA GLU A 102 -15.81 4.33 4.23
C GLU A 102 -15.52 4.37 2.73
N LYS A 103 -16.39 3.72 1.95
CA LYS A 103 -16.42 3.73 0.48
C LYS A 103 -17.73 4.32 -0.01
N LEU A 104 -17.74 4.83 -1.23
CA LEU A 104 -18.97 5.20 -1.93
C LEU A 104 -19.49 3.95 -2.63
N ARG A 105 -20.81 3.82 -2.75
CA ARG A 105 -21.52 2.77 -3.46
C ARG A 105 -22.45 3.43 -4.46
N ASN A 106 -22.37 2.99 -5.71
CA ASN A 106 -23.33 3.36 -6.73
C ASN A 106 -24.67 2.67 -6.45
N ASP A 107 -25.75 3.43 -6.24
CA ASP A 107 -27.03 2.87 -5.80
C ASP A 107 -27.96 2.45 -6.96
N ARG A 108 -27.48 2.51 -8.21
CA ARG A 108 -28.27 2.27 -9.43
C ARG A 108 -27.47 1.67 -10.58
N ASP A 109 -28.13 1.02 -11.52
CA ASP A 109 -27.47 0.62 -12.77
C ASP A 109 -27.36 1.81 -13.71
N ILE A 110 -26.15 2.03 -14.24
CA ILE A 110 -25.87 3.02 -15.29
C ILE A 110 -25.01 2.38 -16.38
N GLU A 111 -24.95 2.99 -17.56
CA GLU A 111 -24.09 2.50 -18.63
C GLU A 111 -22.62 2.49 -18.16
N GLY A 112 -21.97 1.32 -18.26
CA GLY A 112 -20.58 1.15 -17.86
C GLY A 112 -20.33 0.96 -16.35
N MET A 113 -21.36 0.95 -15.50
CA MET A 113 -21.21 0.72 -14.05
C MET A 113 -22.47 0.11 -13.43
N ALA A 114 -22.33 -1.06 -12.80
CA ALA A 114 -23.45 -1.75 -12.17
C ALA A 114 -23.83 -1.15 -10.81
N ALA A 115 -25.09 -1.36 -10.40
CA ALA A 115 -25.53 -1.06 -9.04
C ALA A 115 -24.70 -1.87 -8.02
N GLY A 116 -24.30 -1.20 -6.94
CA GLY A 116 -23.47 -1.75 -5.87
C GLY A 116 -21.98 -1.56 -6.06
N GLU A 117 -21.50 -1.15 -7.24
CA GLU A 117 -20.07 -0.92 -7.46
C GLU A 117 -19.52 0.16 -6.52
N LEU A 118 -18.35 -0.13 -5.95
CA LEU A 118 -17.74 0.69 -4.91
C LEU A 118 -16.76 1.70 -5.50
N LEU A 119 -16.73 2.92 -4.98
CA LEU A 119 -15.77 3.96 -5.36
C LEU A 119 -15.01 4.44 -4.14
N GLU A 120 -13.74 4.74 -4.37
CA GLU A 120 -12.86 5.39 -3.40
C GLU A 120 -12.74 6.88 -3.78
N TRP A 121 -12.52 7.76 -2.80
CA TRP A 121 -12.25 9.18 -3.01
C TRP A 121 -11.20 9.66 -2.01
N SER A 122 -10.54 10.78 -2.27
CA SER A 122 -9.65 11.41 -1.29
C SER A 122 -10.27 12.67 -0.71
N GLY A 123 -10.16 12.86 0.61
CA GLY A 123 -10.56 14.10 1.30
C GLY A 123 -11.71 13.96 2.30
N PRO A 124 -12.21 15.09 2.81
CA PRO A 124 -13.25 15.10 3.84
C PRO A 124 -14.61 14.65 3.33
N MET A 125 -15.48 14.32 4.29
CA MET A 125 -16.90 14.03 4.07
C MET A 125 -17.79 14.63 5.17
N LEU A 126 -19.07 14.84 4.84
CA LEU A 126 -20.14 15.33 5.70
C LEU A 126 -21.19 14.25 5.93
N ARG A 127 -21.74 14.18 7.14
CA ARG A 127 -22.82 13.25 7.53
C ARG A 127 -24.15 13.97 7.68
N GLY A 128 -25.25 13.32 7.30
CA GLY A 128 -26.61 13.88 7.36
C GLY A 128 -27.65 12.97 6.70
N PHE A 129 -28.85 13.50 6.44
CA PHE A 129 -29.99 12.75 5.89
C PHE A 129 -30.58 13.42 4.65
N THR A 130 -31.28 12.67 3.80
CA THR A 130 -31.95 13.18 2.58
C THR A 130 -33.41 13.55 2.78
N PHE A 131 -33.86 14.61 2.10
CA PHE A 131 -35.26 14.99 1.96
C PHE A 131 -35.59 15.36 0.51
N ASP A 132 -36.60 14.70 -0.08
CA ASP A 132 -37.13 15.02 -1.41
C ASP A 132 -36.03 15.04 -2.50
N SER A 133 -35.15 14.04 -2.49
CA SER A 133 -34.01 13.92 -3.38
C SER A 133 -33.70 12.47 -3.72
N GLU A 134 -33.02 12.25 -4.84
CA GLU A 134 -32.58 10.94 -5.28
C GLU A 134 -31.11 10.73 -4.91
N VAL A 135 -30.81 9.63 -4.23
CA VAL A 135 -29.45 9.25 -3.87
C VAL A 135 -28.80 8.51 -5.03
N LYS A 136 -27.69 9.05 -5.53
CA LYS A 136 -26.91 8.44 -6.61
C LYS A 136 -25.74 7.63 -6.08
N LEU A 137 -25.04 8.20 -5.08
CA LEU A 137 -24.02 7.51 -4.33
C LEU A 137 -24.40 7.51 -2.85
N SER A 138 -24.24 6.38 -2.19
CA SER A 138 -24.27 6.28 -0.73
C SER A 138 -22.86 6.00 -0.22
N PHE A 139 -22.46 6.57 0.91
CA PHE A 139 -21.22 6.14 1.57
C PHE A 139 -21.54 5.33 2.82
N GLY A 140 -20.70 4.33 3.06
CA GLY A 140 -20.86 3.38 4.15
C GLY A 140 -19.59 2.58 4.35
N VAL A 141 -19.58 1.77 5.40
CA VAL A 141 -18.50 0.80 5.64
C VAL A 141 -18.84 -0.45 4.84
N TYR A 142 -18.27 -0.55 3.64
CA TYR A 142 -18.46 -1.70 2.74
C TYR A 142 -17.21 -2.57 2.77
N GLN A 143 -17.37 -3.81 3.22
CA GLN A 143 -16.25 -4.74 3.39
C GLN A 143 -15.71 -5.24 2.06
N GLU A 144 -16.58 -5.38 1.05
CA GLU A 144 -16.26 -5.94 -0.25
C GLU A 144 -15.29 -5.04 -1.03
N THR A 145 -14.50 -5.64 -1.92
CA THR A 145 -13.50 -4.90 -2.71
C THR A 145 -14.14 -4.13 -3.86
N HIS A 146 -14.87 -4.81 -4.74
CA HIS A 146 -15.39 -4.20 -5.96
C HIS A 146 -16.85 -3.75 -5.87
N ARG A 147 -17.70 -4.54 -5.20
CA ARG A 147 -19.15 -4.37 -5.26
C ARG A 147 -19.80 -4.86 -3.97
N SER A 148 -20.72 -4.08 -3.43
CA SER A 148 -21.57 -4.48 -2.31
C SER A 148 -23.04 -4.53 -2.77
N GLU A 149 -23.66 -5.71 -2.69
CA GLU A 149 -25.06 -5.89 -3.08
C GLU A 149 -25.99 -5.15 -2.14
N GLU A 150 -25.68 -5.17 -0.84
CA GLU A 150 -26.45 -4.48 0.16
C GLU A 150 -26.00 -3.03 0.30
N ARG A 151 -26.95 -2.13 0.53
CA ARG A 151 -26.63 -0.76 0.91
C ARG A 151 -26.08 -0.68 2.35
N GLY A 152 -26.29 -1.71 3.17
CA GLY A 152 -25.85 -1.77 4.56
C GLY A 152 -26.72 -0.93 5.52
N GLY A 153 -26.83 -1.38 6.77
CA GLY A 153 -27.50 -0.64 7.84
C GLY A 153 -26.69 0.60 8.23
N GLY A 154 -27.16 1.80 7.87
CA GLY A 154 -26.53 3.06 8.26
C GLY A 154 -25.75 3.78 7.15
N ALA A 155 -25.82 3.31 5.90
CA ALA A 155 -25.29 4.08 4.77
C ALA A 155 -25.97 5.44 4.65
N LEU A 156 -25.14 6.46 4.45
CA LEU A 156 -25.56 7.84 4.36
C LEU A 156 -25.48 8.29 2.90
N PRO A 157 -26.37 9.19 2.45
CA PRO A 157 -26.28 9.70 1.08
C PRO A 157 -24.97 10.50 0.88
N GLY A 158 -24.20 10.11 -0.13
CA GLY A 158 -22.93 10.73 -0.49
C GLY A 158 -23.06 11.71 -1.65
N LEU A 159 -23.81 11.36 -2.69
CA LEU A 159 -24.16 12.26 -3.79
C LEU A 159 -25.64 12.14 -4.09
N ILE A 160 -26.32 13.28 -4.15
CA ILE A 160 -27.75 13.35 -4.44
C ILE A 160 -28.06 14.31 -5.58
N VAL A 161 -29.18 14.04 -6.23
CA VAL A 161 -29.77 14.91 -7.26
C VAL A 161 -31.19 15.26 -6.84
N ARG A 162 -31.54 16.54 -6.98
CA ARG A 162 -32.86 17.06 -6.66
C ARG A 162 -33.36 17.97 -7.77
N ARG A 163 -34.65 17.88 -8.08
CA ARG A 163 -35.35 18.88 -8.89
C ARG A 163 -35.96 19.93 -7.97
N LEU A 164 -35.74 21.20 -8.28
CA LEU A 164 -36.24 22.33 -7.50
C LEU A 164 -36.81 23.38 -8.46
N GLY A 165 -38.14 23.53 -8.45
CA GLY A 165 -38.87 24.23 -9.52
C GLY A 165 -38.54 23.62 -10.89
N ALA A 166 -38.11 24.45 -11.85
CA ALA A 166 -37.69 23.99 -13.17
C ALA A 166 -36.21 23.53 -13.24
N GLY A 167 -35.43 23.76 -12.18
CA GLY A 167 -33.98 23.52 -12.16
C GLY A 167 -33.57 22.21 -11.51
N THR A 168 -32.25 22.05 -11.41
CA THR A 168 -31.60 20.83 -10.88
C THR A 168 -30.50 21.20 -9.91
N VAL A 169 -30.45 20.52 -8.78
CA VAL A 169 -29.42 20.69 -7.76
C VAL A 169 -28.75 19.34 -7.54
N VAL A 170 -27.43 19.31 -7.70
CA VAL A 170 -26.55 18.18 -7.41
C VAL A 170 -25.72 18.54 -6.19
N TYR A 171 -25.71 17.67 -5.19
CA TYR A 171 -24.93 17.86 -3.98
C TYR A 171 -24.05 16.65 -3.68
N ALA A 172 -22.76 16.88 -3.46
CA ALA A 172 -21.81 15.88 -2.97
C ALA A 172 -21.38 16.19 -1.54
N ALA A 173 -21.61 15.25 -0.63
CA ALA A 173 -21.20 15.32 0.77
C ALA A 173 -19.71 15.01 0.97
N PHE A 174 -18.93 14.90 -0.10
CA PHE A 174 -17.50 14.54 -0.07
C PHE A 174 -16.71 15.40 -1.06
N SER A 175 -15.39 15.38 -0.89
CA SER A 175 -14.45 16.17 -1.70
C SER A 175 -14.23 15.57 -3.09
N LEU A 176 -15.14 15.82 -4.04
CA LEU A 176 -14.96 15.36 -5.42
C LEU A 176 -14.03 16.29 -6.22
N PHE A 177 -14.29 17.59 -6.26
CA PHE A 177 -13.49 18.57 -7.02
C PHE A 177 -12.54 19.39 -6.15
N SER A 178 -12.86 19.55 -4.87
CA SER A 178 -12.08 20.28 -3.88
C SER A 178 -10.85 19.52 -3.42
N CYS A 179 -10.77 18.21 -3.70
CA CYS A 179 -9.74 17.30 -3.21
C CYS A 179 -8.33 17.86 -3.36
N SER A 180 -7.59 17.90 -2.25
CA SER A 180 -6.21 18.40 -2.22
C SER A 180 -5.22 17.42 -2.85
N ASP A 181 -5.56 16.13 -2.85
CA ASP A 181 -4.72 15.02 -3.31
C ASP A 181 -5.43 14.16 -4.35
N PRO A 182 -5.66 14.71 -5.55
CA PRO A 182 -6.36 14.00 -6.61
C PRO A 182 -5.59 12.83 -7.22
N GLU A 183 -4.27 12.76 -6.98
CA GLU A 183 -3.42 11.67 -7.45
C GLU A 183 -3.78 10.32 -6.81
N THR A 184 -4.34 10.34 -5.61
CA THR A 184 -4.67 9.13 -4.85
C THR A 184 -6.17 8.86 -4.80
N LEU A 185 -6.52 7.59 -4.54
CA LEU A 185 -7.86 7.16 -4.16
C LEU A 185 -8.96 7.51 -5.18
N ARG A 186 -8.78 7.17 -6.45
CA ARG A 186 -9.84 7.31 -7.47
C ARG A 186 -9.71 6.21 -8.52
N PRO A 187 -10.50 5.11 -8.44
CA PRO A 187 -10.58 4.17 -9.56
C PRO A 187 -11.22 4.88 -10.75
N TYR A 188 -10.41 5.28 -11.73
CA TYR A 188 -10.85 6.07 -12.87
C TYR A 188 -11.81 5.26 -13.74
N SER A 189 -11.65 3.93 -13.79
CA SER A 189 -12.56 3.05 -14.52
C SER A 189 -14.00 3.10 -14.02
N ARG A 190 -14.22 3.50 -12.76
CA ARG A 190 -15.55 3.62 -12.12
C ARG A 190 -16.04 5.06 -12.07
N TRP A 191 -15.16 6.00 -11.75
CA TRP A 191 -15.53 7.41 -11.69
C TRP A 191 -15.87 7.98 -13.07
N ALA A 192 -15.18 7.59 -14.13
CA ALA A 192 -15.43 8.10 -15.47
C ALA A 192 -16.86 7.86 -15.98
N PRO A 193 -17.39 6.61 -16.02
CA PRO A 193 -18.77 6.38 -16.44
C PRO A 193 -19.79 7.03 -15.50
N PHE A 194 -19.52 7.06 -14.19
CA PHE A 194 -20.40 7.72 -13.23
C PHE A 194 -20.54 9.23 -13.49
N ILE A 195 -19.42 9.95 -13.66
CA ILE A 195 -19.43 11.39 -13.91
C ILE A 195 -20.04 11.72 -15.26
N GLN A 196 -19.77 10.91 -16.29
CA GLN A 196 -20.39 11.07 -17.60
C GLN A 196 -21.91 10.97 -17.50
N HIS A 197 -22.43 9.91 -16.89
CA HIS A 197 -23.87 9.72 -16.75
C HIS A 197 -24.51 10.82 -15.88
N LEU A 198 -23.85 11.23 -14.80
CA LEU A 198 -24.32 12.34 -13.97
C LEU A 198 -24.41 13.65 -14.76
N ALA A 199 -23.45 13.92 -15.66
CA ALA A 199 -23.46 15.07 -16.54
C ALA A 199 -24.67 15.04 -17.50
N GLU A 200 -24.88 13.91 -18.16
CA GLU A 200 -25.99 13.69 -19.11
C GLU A 200 -27.36 13.87 -18.45
N GLU A 201 -27.55 13.28 -17.26
CA GLU A 201 -28.81 13.32 -16.52
C GLU A 201 -29.16 14.72 -16.00
N THR A 202 -28.15 15.45 -15.51
CA THR A 202 -28.35 16.73 -14.83
C THR A 202 -28.23 17.92 -15.78
N GLY A 203 -27.63 17.72 -16.96
CA GLY A 203 -27.27 18.77 -17.90
C GLY A 203 -26.13 19.67 -17.40
N LEU A 204 -25.45 19.29 -16.32
CA LEU A 204 -24.22 19.95 -15.87
C LEU A 204 -23.05 19.40 -16.71
N PRO A 205 -22.17 20.24 -17.27
CA PRO A 205 -21.06 19.79 -18.10
C PRO A 205 -19.89 19.32 -17.23
N LEU A 206 -20.17 18.39 -16.32
CA LEU A 206 -19.17 17.77 -15.45
C LEU A 206 -18.19 16.99 -16.31
N ARG A 207 -16.90 17.12 -16.00
CA ARG A 207 -15.85 16.33 -16.65
C ARG A 207 -15.10 15.46 -15.66
N MET A 208 -14.77 14.25 -16.09
CA MET A 208 -13.72 13.44 -15.46
C MET A 208 -12.39 13.74 -16.17
N TRP A 209 -11.30 13.85 -15.42
CA TRP A 209 -9.97 14.06 -15.98
C TRP A 209 -9.31 12.74 -16.35
N ALA A 210 -8.27 12.81 -17.17
CA ALA A 210 -7.40 11.66 -17.39
C ALA A 210 -6.77 11.21 -16.06
N PRO A 211 -6.47 9.90 -15.89
CA PRO A 211 -5.73 9.39 -14.75
C PRO A 211 -4.46 10.20 -14.48
N LEU A 212 -4.33 10.74 -13.27
CA LEU A 212 -3.13 11.49 -12.85
C LEU A 212 -1.94 10.57 -12.55
N ILE A 213 -2.22 9.31 -12.23
CA ILE A 213 -1.26 8.22 -12.14
C ILE A 213 -1.35 7.44 -13.44
N GLY A 214 -0.28 7.51 -14.23
CA GLY A 214 -0.08 6.65 -15.39
C GLY A 214 0.71 5.40 -15.03
N MET A 215 0.63 4.40 -15.89
CA MET A 215 1.45 3.19 -15.80
C MET A 215 2.73 3.31 -16.64
N GLY A 216 3.77 2.59 -16.23
CA GLY A 216 5.08 2.52 -16.88
C GLY A 216 4.98 2.01 -18.32
N GLY A 217 4.03 1.13 -18.61
CA GLY A 217 3.85 0.56 -19.94
C GLY A 217 5.04 -0.35 -20.30
N HIS A 218 5.66 -0.14 -21.45
CA HIS A 218 6.85 -0.90 -21.86
C HIS A 218 8.14 -0.20 -21.41
N VAL A 219 8.48 -0.35 -20.13
CA VAL A 219 9.80 0.02 -19.59
C VAL A 219 10.65 -1.22 -19.40
N THR A 220 11.97 -1.06 -19.56
CA THR A 220 12.93 -2.12 -19.27
C THR A 220 13.25 -2.17 -17.77
N ALA A 221 13.71 -3.31 -17.26
CA ALA A 221 14.18 -3.44 -15.87
C ALA A 221 15.19 -2.35 -15.46
N ARG A 222 16.11 -1.98 -16.37
CA ARG A 222 17.06 -0.86 -16.17
C ARG A 222 16.35 0.45 -15.89
N GLN A 223 15.37 0.81 -16.72
CA GLN A 223 14.63 2.05 -16.59
C GLN A 223 13.77 2.04 -15.33
N SER A 224 13.18 0.89 -14.98
CA SER A 224 12.39 0.76 -13.77
C SER A 224 13.21 0.94 -12.50
N VAL A 225 14.37 0.32 -12.42
CA VAL A 225 15.29 0.50 -11.30
C VAL A 225 15.73 1.97 -11.20
N GLU A 226 16.17 2.59 -12.30
CA GLU A 226 16.58 4.01 -12.31
C GLU A 226 15.45 4.94 -11.85
N ALA A 227 14.21 4.73 -12.33
CA ALA A 227 13.05 5.52 -11.92
C ALA A 227 12.72 5.33 -10.42
N ASN A 228 12.92 4.13 -9.87
CA ASN A 228 12.71 3.90 -8.45
C ASN A 228 13.79 4.55 -7.59
N LEU A 229 15.05 4.54 -8.02
CA LEU A 229 16.12 5.28 -7.36
C LEU A 229 15.80 6.79 -7.32
N ASP A 230 15.30 7.34 -8.42
CA ASP A 230 14.83 8.73 -8.47
C ASP A 230 13.64 8.97 -7.54
N TRP A 231 12.71 8.02 -7.44
CA TRP A 231 11.57 8.08 -6.52
C TRP A 231 12.00 8.24 -5.06
N PHE A 232 13.00 7.48 -4.58
CA PHE A 232 13.52 7.61 -3.20
C PHE A 232 13.99 9.03 -2.87
N ILE A 233 14.51 9.75 -3.87
CA ILE A 233 14.96 11.14 -3.74
C ILE A 233 13.77 12.10 -3.90
N SER A 234 13.00 11.99 -4.98
CA SER A 234 11.96 12.97 -5.34
C SER A 234 10.74 12.93 -4.43
N SER A 235 10.46 11.79 -3.81
CA SER A 235 9.35 11.63 -2.85
C SER A 235 9.67 12.21 -1.47
N GLY A 236 10.96 12.45 -1.18
CA GLY A 236 11.43 12.80 0.16
C GLY A 236 11.59 11.59 1.10
N MET A 237 11.47 10.36 0.59
CA MET A 237 11.64 9.14 1.38
C MET A 237 13.01 9.06 2.07
N LEU A 238 14.04 9.59 1.42
CA LEU A 238 15.33 9.85 2.02
C LEU A 238 15.36 11.27 2.65
N PRO A 239 15.45 11.40 3.99
CA PRO A 239 15.59 12.70 4.64
C PRO A 239 16.92 13.39 4.29
N SER A 240 17.93 12.62 3.88
CA SER A 240 19.15 13.08 3.23
C SER A 240 19.43 12.18 2.03
N ALA A 241 19.71 12.76 0.86
CA ALA A 241 19.86 12.02 -0.40
C ALA A 241 21.03 11.02 -0.43
N ASP A 242 21.94 11.10 0.54
CA ASP A 242 23.05 10.17 0.74
C ASP A 242 22.74 9.06 1.76
N GLY A 243 21.52 8.95 2.28
CA GLY A 243 21.11 7.92 3.25
C GLY A 243 21.57 8.16 4.69
N SER A 244 22.34 9.20 4.98
CA SER A 244 22.93 9.45 6.32
C SER A 244 21.92 9.76 7.42
N LYS A 245 20.66 10.03 7.08
CA LYS A 245 19.56 10.29 8.02
C LYS A 245 18.51 9.17 8.04
N GLY A 246 18.90 8.00 7.57
CA GLY A 246 18.02 6.85 7.42
C GLY A 246 17.09 6.97 6.23
N VAL A 247 16.05 6.16 6.23
CA VAL A 247 14.96 6.14 5.25
C VAL A 247 13.62 6.10 5.98
N TYR A 248 12.66 6.87 5.49
CA TYR A 248 11.30 6.85 6.01
C TYR A 248 10.53 5.61 5.55
N GLU A 249 9.47 5.26 6.26
CA GLU A 249 8.75 4.01 6.01
C GLU A 249 7.92 4.06 4.73
N ASN A 250 7.00 5.01 4.60
CA ASN A 250 6.04 4.95 3.50
C ASN A 250 5.41 6.29 3.13
N ILE A 251 4.73 6.30 1.98
CA ILE A 251 3.68 7.26 1.67
C ILE A 251 2.35 6.60 2.04
N HIS A 252 1.63 7.21 2.97
CA HIS A 252 0.50 6.59 3.64
C HIS A 252 -0.73 6.50 2.73
N SER A 253 -1.34 5.31 2.66
CA SER A 253 -2.52 5.00 1.81
C SER A 253 -3.65 6.04 1.86
N VAL A 254 -4.11 6.39 3.06
CA VAL A 254 -5.27 7.28 3.25
C VAL A 254 -4.93 8.77 3.15
N THR A 255 -3.79 9.18 3.72
CA THR A 255 -3.45 10.61 3.85
C THR A 255 -2.57 11.11 2.72
N ALA A 256 -1.97 10.20 1.95
CA ALA A 256 -0.99 10.49 0.91
C ALA A 256 0.25 11.27 1.39
N LYS A 257 0.43 11.36 2.70
CA LYS A 257 1.59 12.01 3.32
C LYS A 257 2.70 11.00 3.51
N LEU A 258 3.92 11.52 3.43
CA LEU A 258 5.11 10.82 3.87
C LEU A 258 5.02 10.54 5.38
N SER A 259 5.15 9.27 5.76
CA SER A 259 5.22 8.80 7.14
C SER A 259 6.68 8.82 7.59
N PRO A 260 7.07 9.67 8.54
CA PRO A 260 8.47 9.79 8.95
C PRO A 260 8.93 8.67 9.90
N ASP A 261 8.15 7.60 10.06
CA ASP A 261 8.56 6.44 10.85
C ASP A 261 9.75 5.73 10.20
N ARG A 262 10.54 5.03 11.02
CA ARG A 262 11.77 4.36 10.60
C ARG A 262 11.83 2.95 11.15
N ARG A 263 12.01 2.00 10.26
CA ARG A 263 12.09 0.57 10.60
C ARG A 263 13.40 -0.07 10.10
N PRO A 264 14.07 -0.92 10.88
CA PRO A 264 15.36 -1.52 10.48
C PRO A 264 15.32 -2.37 9.22
N ASP A 265 14.26 -3.12 9.01
CA ASP A 265 14.00 -3.90 7.79
C ASP A 265 13.90 -3.01 6.54
N CYS A 266 13.20 -1.88 6.62
CA CYS A 266 13.13 -0.89 5.53
C CYS A 266 14.50 -0.32 5.17
N HIS A 267 15.33 -0.06 6.19
CA HIS A 267 16.71 0.37 5.99
C HIS A 267 17.55 -0.72 5.35
N ALA A 268 17.42 -1.96 5.82
CA ALA A 268 18.14 -3.11 5.29
C ALA A 268 17.79 -3.37 3.82
N HIS A 269 16.51 -3.40 3.45
CA HIS A 269 16.08 -3.57 2.06
C HIS A 269 16.57 -2.43 1.16
N THR A 270 16.48 -1.18 1.62
CA THR A 270 16.96 -0.03 0.86
C THR A 270 18.48 -0.06 0.69
N ALA A 271 19.22 -0.45 1.74
CA ALA A 271 20.66 -0.63 1.67
C ALA A 271 21.05 -1.73 0.67
N LEU A 272 20.37 -2.88 0.69
CA LEU A 272 20.56 -3.94 -0.30
C LEU A 272 20.36 -3.41 -1.74
N MET A 273 19.26 -2.71 -1.99
CA MET A 273 18.99 -2.11 -3.30
C MET A 273 20.08 -1.14 -3.72
N PHE A 274 20.50 -0.20 -2.86
CA PHE A 274 21.56 0.76 -3.17
C PHE A 274 22.92 0.10 -3.40
N HIS A 275 23.26 -0.95 -2.64
CA HIS A 275 24.48 -1.72 -2.88
C HIS A 275 24.48 -2.38 -4.26
N LEU A 276 23.40 -3.10 -4.59
CA LEU A 276 23.24 -3.77 -5.88
C LEU A 276 23.27 -2.75 -7.03
N TYR A 277 22.59 -1.61 -6.88
CA TYR A 277 22.59 -0.56 -7.89
C TYR A 277 23.98 0.06 -8.07
N GLY A 278 24.67 0.37 -6.96
CA GLY A 278 26.02 0.90 -6.97
C GLY A 278 27.00 -0.05 -7.66
N ARG A 279 26.88 -1.36 -7.42
CA ARG A 279 27.67 -2.38 -8.14
C ARG A 279 27.33 -2.43 -9.63
N TRP A 280 26.04 -2.44 -9.98
CA TRP A 280 25.60 -2.51 -11.37
C TRP A 280 26.01 -1.27 -12.18
N LYS A 281 26.01 -0.09 -11.56
CA LYS A 281 26.47 1.16 -12.18
C LYS A 281 27.97 1.42 -12.05
N ASN A 282 28.67 0.68 -11.20
CA ASN A 282 29.99 1.03 -10.73
C ASN A 282 30.05 2.47 -10.19
N ASP A 283 29.11 2.79 -9.29
CA ASP A 283 28.90 4.12 -8.70
C ASP A 283 29.02 4.09 -7.17
N GLU A 284 30.16 4.58 -6.69
CA GLU A 284 30.52 4.67 -5.26
C GLU A 284 29.53 5.50 -4.44
N LYS A 285 28.79 6.44 -5.05
CA LYS A 285 27.79 7.23 -4.33
C LYS A 285 26.72 6.33 -3.71
N TRP A 286 26.25 5.34 -4.47
CA TRP A 286 25.18 4.44 -4.01
C TRP A 286 25.71 3.35 -3.09
N LEU A 287 26.97 2.93 -3.26
CA LEU A 287 27.65 2.07 -2.29
C LEU A 287 27.80 2.78 -0.93
N ALA A 288 28.17 4.07 -0.93
CA ALA A 288 28.21 4.89 0.28
C ALA A 288 26.82 5.09 0.90
N ALA A 289 25.79 5.34 0.08
CA ALA A 289 24.43 5.49 0.59
C ALA A 289 23.90 4.20 1.25
N SER A 290 24.21 3.03 0.69
CA SER A 290 23.95 1.74 1.33
C SER A 290 24.62 1.64 2.70
N ASP A 291 25.87 2.06 2.81
CA ASP A 291 26.63 2.02 4.06
C ASP A 291 26.03 2.94 5.12
N HIS A 292 25.71 4.18 4.73
CA HIS A 292 25.10 5.18 5.60
C HIS A 292 23.76 4.71 6.18
N LEU A 293 22.92 4.06 5.39
CA LEU A 293 21.62 3.54 5.87
C LEU A 293 21.78 2.49 6.97
N LEU A 294 22.78 1.61 6.88
CA LEU A 294 23.05 0.60 7.91
C LEU A 294 23.72 1.22 9.13
N HIS A 295 24.67 2.12 8.93
CA HIS A 295 25.33 2.85 10.01
C HIS A 295 24.34 3.69 10.83
N TYR A 296 23.33 4.28 10.18
CA TYR A 296 22.24 4.95 10.87
C TYR A 296 21.57 4.03 11.91
N LEU A 297 21.30 2.76 11.57
CA LEU A 297 20.72 1.81 12.52
C LEU A 297 21.65 1.51 13.71
N PHE A 298 22.96 1.44 13.45
CA PHE A 298 23.96 1.11 14.49
C PHE A 298 24.18 2.28 15.45
N GLU A 299 24.11 3.51 14.96
CA GLU A 299 24.40 4.74 15.70
C GLU A 299 23.18 5.26 16.47
N GLU A 300 21.97 5.11 15.92
CA GLU A 300 20.72 5.58 16.55
C GLU A 300 20.14 4.55 17.55
N GLY A 301 20.88 3.49 17.86
CA GLY A 301 20.52 2.54 18.91
C GLY A 301 19.30 1.68 18.58
N PHE A 302 19.15 1.27 17.32
CA PHE A 302 18.11 0.31 16.94
C PHE A 302 18.43 -1.11 17.42
N GLN A 303 19.71 -1.48 17.47
CA GLN A 303 20.14 -2.79 17.96
C GLN A 303 20.49 -2.76 19.44
N ASP A 304 20.02 -3.76 20.19
CA ASP A 304 20.42 -3.97 21.58
C ASP A 304 21.84 -4.52 21.66
N MET A 305 22.76 -3.69 22.13
CA MET A 305 24.18 -4.01 22.27
C MET A 305 24.61 -4.21 23.73
N ASP A 306 23.68 -4.28 24.68
CA ASP A 306 24.01 -4.61 26.08
C ASP A 306 24.08 -6.14 26.25
N PRO A 307 25.26 -6.75 26.50
CA PRO A 307 25.39 -8.20 26.65
C PRO A 307 24.63 -8.77 27.86
N LEU A 308 24.23 -7.93 28.81
CA LEU A 308 23.41 -8.32 29.96
C LEU A 308 21.91 -8.21 29.67
N SER A 309 21.52 -7.62 28.54
CA SER A 309 20.12 -7.48 28.17
C SER A 309 19.54 -8.81 27.65
N PRO A 310 18.30 -9.16 28.05
CA PRO A 310 17.64 -10.36 27.53
C PRO A 310 17.42 -10.33 26.01
N SER A 311 17.36 -9.14 25.42
CA SER A 311 17.19 -8.92 23.97
C SER A 311 18.50 -8.63 23.23
N TYR A 312 19.65 -8.86 23.86
CA TYR A 312 20.96 -8.65 23.25
C TYR A 312 21.05 -9.24 21.84
N GLY A 313 21.52 -8.41 20.91
CA GLY A 313 21.72 -8.71 19.50
C GLY A 313 20.53 -8.39 18.61
N PHE A 314 19.32 -8.24 19.13
CA PHE A 314 18.14 -7.96 18.31
C PHE A 314 17.92 -6.47 18.05
N PHE A 315 17.22 -6.18 16.94
CA PHE A 315 16.79 -4.84 16.55
C PHE A 315 15.38 -4.52 17.05
N LYS A 316 15.13 -3.23 17.29
CA LYS A 316 13.79 -2.66 17.47
C LYS A 316 12.95 -2.89 16.22
N TRP A 317 11.64 -2.97 16.39
CA TRP A 317 10.71 -3.05 15.26
C TRP A 317 10.61 -1.71 14.50
N TYR A 318 10.52 -0.60 15.24
CA TYR A 318 10.49 0.76 14.69
C TYR A 318 11.17 1.76 15.64
N ASP A 319 11.28 3.02 15.24
CA ASP A 319 11.92 4.11 15.98
C ASP A 319 11.05 4.64 17.13
N PHE A 320 10.90 3.82 18.16
CA PHE A 320 10.23 4.22 19.41
C PHE A 320 11.26 4.66 20.47
N PRO A 321 10.88 5.55 21.42
CA PRO A 321 11.82 6.21 22.35
C PRO A 321 12.41 5.28 23.43
N GLY A 322 12.11 3.99 23.41
CA GLY A 322 12.66 3.02 24.35
C GLY A 322 14.09 2.64 24.00
N ALA A 323 14.93 2.40 25.01
CA ALA A 323 16.34 2.03 24.81
C ALA A 323 16.54 0.61 24.26
N TYR A 324 15.60 -0.29 24.52
CA TYR A 324 15.68 -1.71 24.15
C TYR A 324 14.50 -2.09 23.24
N PRO A 325 14.69 -3.07 22.33
CA PRO A 325 13.60 -3.63 21.55
C PRO A 325 12.56 -4.28 22.49
N HIS A 326 11.28 -4.06 22.18
CA HIS A 326 10.19 -4.64 22.96
C HIS A 326 9.58 -5.85 22.25
N GLN A 327 9.14 -5.66 21.02
CA GLN A 327 8.69 -6.70 20.10
C GLN A 327 9.85 -7.11 19.20
N LEU A 328 10.09 -8.41 19.10
CA LEU A 328 11.16 -9.07 18.37
C LEU A 328 10.55 -9.95 17.30
N PHE A 329 9.97 -9.30 16.29
CA PHE A 329 9.42 -9.96 15.12
C PHE A 329 10.50 -10.76 14.42
N THR A 330 10.17 -12.02 14.14
CA THR A 330 11.07 -13.01 13.57
C THR A 330 11.51 -12.61 12.17
N ASP A 331 10.56 -12.18 11.33
CA ASP A 331 10.79 -11.73 9.96
C ASP A 331 11.58 -10.43 9.88
N ASP A 332 11.20 -9.37 10.62
CA ASP A 332 11.92 -8.10 10.56
C ASP A 332 13.40 -8.26 10.96
N ASN A 333 13.67 -8.98 12.04
CA ASN A 333 15.05 -9.23 12.48
C ASN A 333 15.80 -10.15 11.51
N ALA A 334 15.13 -11.17 10.95
CA ALA A 334 15.74 -12.06 9.97
C ALA A 334 16.10 -11.33 8.67
N TRP A 335 15.30 -10.36 8.20
CA TRP A 335 15.64 -9.52 7.05
C TRP A 335 16.89 -8.69 7.30
N VAL A 336 17.00 -8.05 8.46
CA VAL A 336 18.20 -7.29 8.84
C VAL A 336 19.42 -8.22 8.88
N CYS A 337 19.30 -9.39 9.50
CA CYS A 337 20.36 -10.40 9.54
C CYS A 337 20.80 -10.83 8.13
N PHE A 338 19.82 -11.21 7.29
CA PHE A 338 20.04 -11.65 5.92
C PHE A 338 20.83 -10.61 5.11
N VAL A 339 20.41 -9.34 5.15
CA VAL A 339 21.08 -8.26 4.41
C VAL A 339 22.48 -8.00 4.94
N LEU A 340 22.66 -7.90 6.27
CA LEU A 340 23.97 -7.62 6.85
C LEU A 340 24.99 -8.69 6.48
N LEU A 341 24.60 -9.96 6.57
CA LEU A 341 25.50 -11.08 6.27
C LEU A 341 25.76 -11.24 4.77
N TYR A 342 24.76 -10.98 3.91
CA TYR A 342 24.97 -10.87 2.47
C TYR A 342 25.98 -9.76 2.14
N LEU A 343 25.76 -8.55 2.66
CA LEU A 343 26.64 -7.41 2.39
C LEU A 343 28.04 -7.61 2.97
N TYR A 344 28.19 -8.31 4.10
CA TYR A 344 29.49 -8.72 4.58
C TYR A 344 30.24 -9.56 3.53
N ARG A 345 29.60 -10.60 2.96
CA ARG A 345 30.22 -11.45 1.94
C ARG A 345 30.63 -10.66 0.70
N LYS A 346 29.89 -9.61 0.34
CA LYS A 346 30.18 -8.78 -0.84
C LYS A 346 31.18 -7.65 -0.58
N THR A 347 31.34 -7.19 0.66
CA THR A 347 32.14 -5.99 0.98
C THR A 347 33.33 -6.25 1.89
N GLY A 348 33.35 -7.36 2.64
CA GLY A 348 34.34 -7.67 3.66
C GLY A 348 34.28 -6.76 4.90
N LYS A 349 33.23 -5.92 5.05
CA LYS A 349 33.10 -5.01 6.19
C LYS A 349 32.72 -5.77 7.45
N GLU A 350 33.68 -5.96 8.34
CA GLU A 350 33.53 -6.74 9.58
C GLU A 350 32.39 -6.27 10.48
N ILE A 351 32.06 -4.97 10.50
CA ILE A 351 30.92 -4.47 11.28
C ILE A 351 29.60 -5.12 10.85
N TYR A 352 29.40 -5.41 9.56
CA TYR A 352 28.19 -6.10 9.11
C TYR A 352 28.16 -7.55 9.57
N ARG A 353 29.32 -8.23 9.56
CA ARG A 353 29.45 -9.58 10.12
C ARG A 353 29.12 -9.58 11.61
N GLU A 354 29.76 -8.72 12.38
CA GLU A 354 29.53 -8.60 13.84
C GLU A 354 28.05 -8.39 14.14
N ARG A 355 27.45 -7.39 13.50
CA ARG A 355 26.05 -6.98 13.73
C ARG A 355 25.07 -8.05 13.27
N GLY A 356 25.30 -8.64 12.10
CA GLY A 356 24.45 -9.70 11.54
C GLY A 356 24.55 -11.01 12.31
N MET A 357 25.75 -11.39 12.77
CA MET A 357 25.94 -12.62 13.54
C MET A 357 25.30 -12.54 14.93
N LEU A 358 25.28 -11.37 15.57
CA LEU A 358 24.52 -11.20 16.82
C LEU A 358 23.04 -11.51 16.66
N VAL A 359 22.44 -11.12 15.53
CA VAL A 359 21.05 -11.46 15.22
C VAL A 359 20.92 -12.95 14.89
N ALA A 360 21.83 -13.52 14.09
CA ALA A 360 21.81 -14.94 13.74
C ALA A 360 21.91 -15.85 14.97
N GLU A 361 22.83 -15.54 15.89
CA GLU A 361 22.97 -16.23 17.18
C GLU A 361 21.73 -16.03 18.04
N GLY A 362 21.15 -14.82 18.04
CA GLY A 362 19.89 -14.52 18.71
C GLY A 362 18.74 -15.38 18.21
N LEU A 363 18.58 -15.49 16.89
CA LEU A 363 17.58 -16.33 16.23
C LEU A 363 17.83 -17.81 16.55
N LEU A 364 19.04 -18.33 16.32
CA LEU A 364 19.38 -19.73 16.54
C LEU A 364 19.17 -20.16 18.01
N SER A 365 19.62 -19.34 18.95
CA SER A 365 19.49 -19.62 20.38
C SER A 365 18.05 -19.56 20.90
N THR A 366 17.11 -19.02 20.12
CA THR A 366 15.68 -18.98 20.42
C THR A 366 14.85 -19.86 19.48
N GLN A 367 15.49 -20.62 18.59
CA GLN A 367 14.84 -21.56 17.68
C GLN A 367 14.48 -22.86 18.40
N ARG A 368 13.29 -23.40 18.13
CA ARG A 368 12.87 -24.70 18.62
C ARG A 368 13.72 -25.82 18.01
N PRO A 369 13.81 -27.01 18.64
CA PRO A 369 14.52 -28.16 18.08
C PRO A 369 14.00 -28.64 16.71
N ASP A 370 12.75 -28.35 16.40
CA ASP A 370 12.11 -28.67 15.11
C ASP A 370 12.44 -27.66 13.99
N GLY A 371 13.27 -26.66 14.30
CA GLY A 371 13.71 -25.64 13.34
C GLY A 371 12.72 -24.50 13.11
N LEU A 372 11.66 -24.38 13.92
CA LEU A 372 10.68 -23.29 13.87
C LEU A 372 10.80 -22.32 15.06
N ARG A 373 10.11 -21.18 15.01
CA ARG A 373 10.14 -20.11 16.03
C ARG A 373 8.79 -19.41 16.16
N PRO A 374 8.41 -18.87 17.33
CA PRO A 374 7.25 -17.98 17.42
C PRO A 374 7.37 -16.80 16.42
N ASN A 375 6.24 -16.28 15.92
CA ASN A 375 6.22 -15.15 14.98
C ASN A 375 6.85 -13.87 15.56
N CYS A 376 6.64 -13.65 16.86
CA CYS A 376 7.24 -12.55 17.61
C CYS A 376 7.54 -13.03 19.02
N LEU A 377 8.74 -12.71 19.51
CA LEU A 377 9.05 -12.77 20.94
C LEU A 377 8.98 -11.37 21.53
N THR A 378 8.64 -11.27 22.80
CA THR A 378 8.79 -10.02 23.54
C THR A 378 10.04 -10.06 24.41
N ARG A 379 10.62 -8.89 24.66
CA ARG A 379 11.72 -8.76 25.64
C ARG A 379 11.32 -9.26 27.03
N GLY A 380 10.05 -9.09 27.41
CA GLY A 380 9.51 -9.61 28.66
C GLY A 380 9.59 -11.15 28.74
N GLN A 381 9.14 -11.84 27.69
CA GLN A 381 9.24 -13.31 27.62
C GLN A 381 10.69 -13.79 27.69
N LEU A 382 11.62 -13.12 27.01
CA LEU A 382 13.04 -13.46 27.09
C LEU A 382 13.61 -13.24 28.50
N ALA A 383 13.18 -12.20 29.22
CA ALA A 383 13.61 -11.94 30.58
C ALA A 383 13.07 -12.98 31.58
N GLU A 384 11.82 -13.41 31.40
CA GLU A 384 11.13 -14.32 32.31
C GLU A 384 11.53 -15.79 32.08
N LEU A 385 11.50 -16.23 30.83
CA LEU A 385 11.69 -17.63 30.45
C LEU A 385 13.14 -17.96 30.09
N GLY A 386 13.94 -16.93 29.77
CA GLY A 386 15.26 -17.10 29.18
C GLY A 386 15.19 -17.70 27.77
N ARG A 387 16.36 -17.80 27.12
CA ARG A 387 16.48 -18.37 25.77
C ARG A 387 16.01 -19.83 25.70
N ALA A 388 16.29 -20.63 26.73
CA ALA A 388 15.85 -22.01 26.78
C ALA A 388 14.32 -22.14 26.90
N GLY A 389 13.67 -21.31 27.74
CA GLY A 389 12.23 -21.41 27.94
C GLY A 389 11.41 -20.90 26.75
N VAL A 390 11.88 -19.87 26.02
CA VAL A 390 11.18 -19.41 24.81
C VAL A 390 11.20 -20.43 23.67
N ARG A 391 12.16 -21.36 23.66
CA ARG A 391 12.21 -22.47 22.69
C ARG A 391 11.11 -23.52 22.90
N GLU A 392 10.34 -23.44 23.98
CA GLU A 392 9.20 -24.31 24.21
C GLU A 392 7.87 -23.66 23.79
N LEU A 393 7.89 -22.37 23.44
CA LEU A 393 6.70 -21.65 22.97
C LEU A 393 6.24 -22.18 21.60
N GLU A 394 4.94 -22.04 21.34
CA GLU A 394 4.32 -22.47 20.09
C GLU A 394 4.97 -21.79 18.87
N PRO A 395 5.35 -22.56 17.83
CA PRO A 395 5.94 -22.00 16.62
C PRO A 395 4.94 -21.23 15.78
N SER A 396 5.48 -20.37 14.92
CA SER A 396 4.74 -19.90 13.75
C SER A 396 4.58 -21.04 12.76
N LEU A 397 3.35 -21.25 12.29
CA LEU A 397 3.07 -22.07 11.11
C LEU A 397 2.77 -21.21 9.87
N ASN A 398 3.23 -19.96 9.91
CA ASN A 398 3.12 -19.04 8.80
C ASN A 398 4.48 -18.94 8.09
N PRO A 399 4.58 -19.36 6.82
CA PRO A 399 5.83 -19.29 6.07
C PRO A 399 6.41 -17.88 5.95
N HIS A 400 5.60 -16.83 6.09
CA HIS A 400 6.06 -15.45 6.12
C HIS A 400 7.17 -15.21 7.15
N PHE A 401 7.00 -15.73 8.38
CA PHE A 401 7.96 -15.52 9.48
C PHE A 401 9.14 -16.50 9.40
N GLU A 402 8.86 -17.76 9.08
CA GLU A 402 9.86 -18.83 9.13
C GLU A 402 10.85 -18.76 7.96
N SER A 403 10.35 -18.50 6.75
CA SER A 403 11.15 -18.70 5.53
C SER A 403 12.31 -17.71 5.42
N ILE A 404 12.10 -16.45 5.83
CA ILE A 404 13.19 -15.47 5.89
C ILE A 404 14.18 -15.79 7.01
N THR A 405 13.74 -16.39 8.12
CA THR A 405 14.66 -16.88 9.17
C THR A 405 15.54 -18.01 8.65
N HIS A 406 14.96 -18.95 7.90
CA HIS A 406 15.74 -19.99 7.22
C HIS A 406 16.74 -19.37 6.23
N ALA A 407 16.35 -18.35 5.46
CA ALA A 407 17.25 -17.62 4.58
C ALA A 407 18.37 -16.87 5.33
N ALA A 408 18.08 -16.28 6.49
CA ALA A 408 19.09 -15.66 7.35
C ALA A 408 20.10 -16.70 7.89
N PHE A 409 19.64 -17.90 8.25
CA PHE A 409 20.52 -19.01 8.61
C PHE A 409 21.38 -19.50 7.45
N ILE A 410 20.87 -19.49 6.21
CA ILE A 410 21.69 -19.76 5.02
C ILE A 410 22.82 -18.73 4.93
N GLN A 411 22.54 -17.44 5.10
CA GLN A 411 23.60 -16.40 5.08
C GLN A 411 24.61 -16.61 6.22
N ALA A 412 24.16 -16.92 7.44
CA ALA A 412 25.04 -17.22 8.57
C ALA A 412 25.94 -18.43 8.31
N TYR A 413 25.39 -19.49 7.71
CA TYR A 413 26.16 -20.66 7.26
C TYR A 413 27.21 -20.27 6.21
N LEU A 414 26.85 -19.47 5.21
CA LEU A 414 27.77 -19.04 4.14
C LEU A 414 28.89 -18.13 4.66
N VAL A 415 28.65 -17.40 5.76
CA VAL A 415 29.65 -16.55 6.43
C VAL A 415 30.59 -17.34 7.34
N THR A 416 30.09 -18.38 8.02
CA THR A 416 30.81 -19.05 9.12
C THR A 416 31.30 -20.46 8.77
N GLY A 417 30.61 -21.16 7.88
CA GLY A 417 30.76 -22.60 7.66
C GLY A 417 30.15 -23.46 8.78
N GLU A 418 29.43 -22.88 9.74
CA GLU A 418 28.86 -23.62 10.87
C GLU A 418 27.57 -24.35 10.47
N ASN A 419 27.62 -25.68 10.43
CA ASN A 419 26.49 -26.52 10.00
C ASN A 419 25.23 -26.34 10.85
N ALA A 420 25.32 -25.88 12.10
CA ALA A 420 24.16 -25.70 12.96
C ALA A 420 23.09 -24.79 12.33
N TYR A 421 23.51 -23.74 11.61
CA TYR A 421 22.58 -22.85 10.91
C TYR A 421 21.89 -23.56 9.73
N LEU A 422 22.67 -24.24 8.88
CA LEU A 422 22.15 -24.96 7.73
C LEU A 422 21.22 -26.11 8.14
N GLU A 423 21.63 -26.93 9.11
CA GLU A 423 20.82 -28.04 9.64
C GLU A 423 19.51 -27.54 10.25
N THR A 424 19.54 -26.41 10.97
CA THR A 424 18.34 -25.77 11.51
C THR A 424 17.40 -25.30 10.40
N ALA A 425 17.93 -24.67 9.35
CA ALA A 425 17.15 -24.21 8.20
C ALA A 425 16.51 -25.37 7.42
N VAL A 426 17.29 -26.43 7.11
CA VAL A 426 16.78 -27.64 6.44
C VAL A 426 15.70 -28.31 7.29
N THR A 427 15.95 -28.47 8.59
CA THR A 427 15.00 -29.10 9.51
C THR A 427 13.72 -28.27 9.62
N GLY A 428 13.83 -26.95 9.80
CA GLY A 428 12.70 -26.04 9.86
C GLY A 428 11.86 -26.06 8.60
N ALA A 429 12.47 -25.96 7.42
CA ALA A 429 11.77 -26.00 6.14
C ALA A 429 11.03 -27.33 5.92
N ARG A 430 11.65 -28.46 6.29
CA ARG A 430 11.01 -29.79 6.22
C ARG A 430 9.86 -29.92 7.21
N THR A 431 10.06 -29.52 8.47
CA THR A 431 9.02 -29.50 9.49
C THR A 431 7.83 -28.67 9.04
N LEU A 432 8.08 -27.48 8.49
CA LEU A 432 7.03 -26.60 7.98
C LEU A 432 6.26 -27.28 6.84
N LEU A 433 6.95 -27.80 5.81
CA LEU A 433 6.31 -28.50 4.69
C LEU A 433 5.54 -29.77 5.10
N ALA A 434 6.05 -30.53 6.08
CA ALA A 434 5.36 -31.69 6.65
C ALA A 434 4.03 -31.30 7.33
N ARG A 435 3.92 -30.05 7.79
CA ARG A 435 2.74 -29.47 8.44
C ARG A 435 1.99 -28.49 7.53
N ARG A 436 2.12 -28.63 6.21
CA ARG A 436 1.48 -27.74 5.22
C ARG A 436 -0.03 -27.58 5.37
N ASP A 437 -0.72 -28.60 5.86
CA ASP A 437 -2.18 -28.58 6.06
C ASP A 437 -2.58 -27.74 7.31
N GLU A 438 -1.59 -27.39 8.14
CA GLU A 438 -1.75 -26.53 9.32
C GLU A 438 -1.23 -25.10 9.10
N PHE A 439 -0.89 -24.75 7.84
CA PHE A 439 -0.40 -23.41 7.53
C PHE A 439 -1.38 -22.33 7.97
N LYS A 440 -0.82 -21.32 8.62
CA LYS A 440 -1.53 -20.09 8.96
C LYS A 440 -1.03 -19.00 8.05
N PHE A 441 -1.91 -18.26 7.41
CA PHE A 441 -1.53 -17.13 6.59
C PHE A 441 -1.89 -15.82 7.29
N MET A 442 -1.12 -14.78 7.04
CA MET A 442 -1.41 -13.45 7.60
C MET A 442 -2.41 -12.70 6.72
N TYR A 443 -2.30 -12.83 5.39
CA TYR A 443 -3.08 -12.09 4.41
C TYR A 443 -3.66 -12.99 3.32
N SER A 444 -2.86 -13.92 2.82
CA SER A 444 -3.22 -14.84 1.74
C SER A 444 -2.27 -16.02 1.70
N ARG A 445 -2.69 -17.10 1.07
CA ARG A 445 -1.80 -18.22 0.79
C ARG A 445 -0.74 -17.87 -0.24
N THR A 446 -1.07 -17.06 -1.24
CA THR A 446 -0.13 -16.57 -2.26
C THR A 446 1.02 -15.77 -1.65
N SER A 447 0.74 -14.88 -0.70
CA SER A 447 1.78 -14.13 0.01
C SER A 447 2.67 -15.04 0.84
N GLY A 448 2.07 -15.94 1.65
CA GLY A 448 2.84 -16.91 2.45
C GLY A 448 3.74 -17.81 1.59
N LEU A 449 3.19 -18.39 0.53
CA LEU A 449 3.93 -19.30 -0.35
C LEU A 449 5.00 -18.59 -1.19
N THR A 450 4.79 -17.32 -1.53
CA THR A 450 5.85 -16.50 -2.12
C THR A 450 7.05 -16.38 -1.18
N ARG A 451 6.83 -16.20 0.13
CA ARG A 451 7.92 -16.15 1.12
C ARG A 451 8.62 -17.49 1.28
N LEU A 452 7.85 -18.56 1.28
CA LEU A 452 8.35 -19.92 1.34
C LEU A 452 9.33 -20.24 0.20
N LEU A 453 9.11 -19.64 -0.98
CA LEU A 453 9.93 -19.88 -2.16
C LEU A 453 11.42 -19.51 -1.96
N LEU A 454 11.72 -18.44 -1.21
CA LEU A 454 13.06 -17.86 -1.09
C LEU A 454 14.13 -18.87 -0.64
N PRO A 455 14.01 -19.55 0.53
CA PRO A 455 15.03 -20.47 1.00
C PRO A 455 14.99 -21.83 0.29
N LEU A 456 13.84 -22.25 -0.27
CA LEU A 456 13.64 -23.63 -0.72
C LEU A 456 14.58 -24.05 -1.85
N GLY A 457 14.89 -23.15 -2.79
CA GLY A 457 15.82 -23.43 -3.88
C GLY A 457 17.19 -23.88 -3.37
N PHE A 458 17.79 -23.06 -2.49
CA PHE A 458 19.08 -23.36 -1.88
C PHE A 458 19.03 -24.61 -1.00
N LEU A 459 18.04 -24.69 -0.10
CA LEU A 459 17.94 -25.79 0.86
C LEU A 459 17.67 -27.15 0.20
N ALA A 460 16.98 -27.19 -0.94
CA ALA A 460 16.77 -28.43 -1.70
C ALA A 460 18.10 -29.08 -2.13
N GLY A 461 19.13 -28.28 -2.44
CA GLY A 461 20.48 -28.79 -2.73
C GLY A 461 21.18 -29.46 -1.54
N HIS A 462 20.67 -29.23 -0.32
CA HIS A 462 21.17 -29.78 0.94
C HIS A 462 20.21 -30.80 1.58
N ASP A 463 19.09 -31.11 0.93
CA ASP A 463 18.12 -32.11 1.39
C ASP A 463 18.22 -33.40 0.57
N HIS A 464 18.80 -34.44 1.17
CA HIS A 464 18.92 -35.75 0.52
C HIS A 464 17.59 -36.52 0.38
N THR A 465 16.51 -36.05 1.00
CA THR A 465 15.20 -36.73 0.96
C THR A 465 14.35 -36.34 -0.25
N GLY A 466 14.64 -35.20 -0.86
CA GLY A 466 13.84 -34.63 -1.97
C GLY A 466 12.52 -33.99 -1.52
N GLU A 467 12.25 -33.90 -0.21
CA GLU A 467 11.06 -33.28 0.34
C GLU A 467 11.02 -31.78 0.05
N LEU A 468 12.16 -31.10 0.19
CA LEU A 468 12.27 -29.66 -0.09
C LEU A 468 12.14 -29.35 -1.58
N GLU A 469 12.69 -30.19 -2.45
CA GLU A 469 12.52 -30.07 -3.92
C GLU A 469 11.04 -30.24 -4.31
N ALA A 470 10.35 -31.23 -3.71
CA ALA A 470 8.92 -31.41 -3.92
C ALA A 470 8.10 -30.22 -3.41
N GLY A 471 8.45 -29.66 -2.24
CA GLY A 471 7.82 -28.46 -1.69
C GLY A 471 8.03 -27.21 -2.56
N LEU A 472 9.23 -27.04 -3.12
CA LEU A 472 9.55 -25.99 -4.08
C LEU A 472 8.65 -26.08 -5.31
N ARG A 473 8.57 -27.27 -5.92
CA ARG A 473 7.72 -27.51 -7.10
C ARG A 473 6.25 -27.22 -6.81
N GLN A 474 5.72 -27.72 -5.69
CA GLN A 474 4.32 -27.50 -5.29
C GLN A 474 4.02 -26.02 -5.03
N THR A 475 4.96 -25.29 -4.44
CA THR A 475 4.85 -23.85 -4.22
C THR A 475 4.73 -23.11 -5.55
N VAL A 476 5.61 -23.40 -6.51
CA VAL A 476 5.56 -22.77 -7.84
C VAL A 476 4.30 -23.15 -8.60
N GLU A 477 3.88 -24.41 -8.56
CA GLU A 477 2.62 -24.87 -9.18
C GLU A 477 1.41 -24.10 -8.61
N TYR A 478 1.36 -23.87 -7.30
CA TYR A 478 0.30 -23.09 -6.69
C TYR A 478 0.33 -21.62 -7.15
N LEU A 479 1.50 -20.97 -7.13
CA LEU A 479 1.61 -19.57 -7.53
C LEU A 479 1.25 -19.38 -9.01
N THR A 480 1.78 -20.21 -9.90
CA THR A 480 1.50 -20.14 -11.35
C THR A 480 0.04 -20.44 -11.69
N ALA A 481 -0.68 -21.23 -10.89
CA ALA A 481 -2.12 -21.42 -11.05
C ALA A 481 -2.96 -20.15 -10.79
N HIS A 482 -2.40 -19.17 -10.08
CA HIS A 482 -3.02 -17.86 -9.78
C HIS A 482 -2.40 -16.72 -10.59
N GLN A 483 -1.59 -17.06 -11.60
CA GLN A 483 -0.95 -16.05 -12.43
C GLN A 483 -1.93 -15.50 -13.47
N HIS A 484 -2.11 -14.19 -13.45
CA HIS A 484 -2.96 -13.47 -14.39
C HIS A 484 -2.25 -13.29 -15.73
N SER A 485 -2.99 -13.00 -16.80
CA SER A 485 -2.43 -12.76 -18.14
C SER A 485 -1.50 -11.55 -18.22
N LEU A 486 -1.51 -10.67 -17.21
CA LEU A 486 -0.56 -9.56 -17.06
C LEU A 486 0.79 -9.98 -16.45
N GLY A 487 0.92 -11.24 -16.00
CA GLY A 487 2.13 -11.81 -15.41
C GLY A 487 2.16 -11.79 -13.87
N GLY A 488 1.36 -10.93 -13.22
CA GLY A 488 1.24 -10.86 -11.77
C GLY A 488 0.42 -12.01 -11.16
N ILE A 489 0.71 -12.34 -9.92
CA ILE A 489 -0.04 -13.30 -9.10
C ILE A 489 -1.19 -12.59 -8.40
N GLU A 490 -2.40 -13.09 -8.63
CA GLU A 490 -3.60 -12.69 -7.91
C GLU A 490 -3.58 -13.24 -6.48
N GLU A 491 -4.01 -12.44 -5.52
CA GLU A 491 -4.16 -12.87 -4.14
C GLU A 491 -5.26 -13.93 -3.97
N ALA A 492 -4.95 -14.99 -3.23
CA ALA A 492 -5.88 -16.10 -3.04
C ALA A 492 -5.75 -16.79 -1.68
N ASP A 493 -6.85 -17.43 -1.30
CA ASP A 493 -7.11 -18.15 -0.05
C ASP A 493 -6.91 -17.24 1.17
N ASN A 494 -7.79 -16.23 1.31
CA ASN A 494 -7.80 -15.31 2.45
C ASN A 494 -8.15 -16.10 3.72
N PRO A 495 -7.25 -16.14 4.72
CA PRO A 495 -7.47 -16.91 5.94
C PRO A 495 -8.52 -16.28 6.87
N ASP A 496 -8.74 -14.97 6.76
CA ASP A 496 -9.60 -14.23 7.68
C ASP A 496 -10.20 -12.96 7.01
N PRO A 497 -11.25 -13.13 6.20
CA PRO A 497 -11.93 -12.00 5.55
C PRO A 497 -12.63 -11.07 6.55
N GLU A 498 -12.88 -11.50 7.79
CA GLU A 498 -13.60 -10.71 8.80
C GLU A 498 -12.71 -9.66 9.48
N ARG A 499 -11.38 -9.74 9.33
CA ARG A 499 -10.40 -8.75 9.86
C ARG A 499 -10.49 -7.35 9.24
N PHE A 500 -11.32 -7.15 8.21
CA PHE A 500 -11.55 -5.85 7.58
C PHE A 500 -11.78 -4.74 8.62
N GLY A 501 -10.96 -3.69 8.57
CA GLY A 501 -11.09 -2.49 9.39
C GLY A 501 -10.71 -2.65 10.86
N GLN A 502 -10.15 -3.79 11.27
CA GLN A 502 -9.78 -4.06 12.67
C GLN A 502 -8.29 -3.80 12.95
N GLU A 503 -7.42 -4.22 12.02
CA GLU A 503 -5.96 -4.17 12.14
C GLU A 503 -5.29 -4.29 10.75
N ASP A 504 -4.13 -4.95 10.67
CA ASP A 504 -3.46 -5.28 9.41
C ASP A 504 -4.20 -6.39 8.67
N ALA A 505 -4.52 -6.14 7.40
CA ALA A 505 -5.39 -7.01 6.60
C ALA A 505 -4.92 -7.14 5.15
N GLY A 506 -5.45 -8.12 4.44
CA GLY A 506 -5.28 -8.24 3.00
C GLY A 506 -5.96 -7.08 2.26
N VAL A 507 -5.51 -6.81 1.02
CA VAL A 507 -6.13 -5.83 0.11
C VAL A 507 -7.20 -6.46 -0.79
N TYR A 508 -7.74 -7.61 -0.40
CA TYR A 508 -8.79 -8.37 -1.07
C TYR A 508 -9.60 -9.15 -0.03
N ILE A 509 -10.80 -9.61 -0.39
CA ILE A 509 -11.66 -10.39 0.52
C ILE A 509 -11.81 -11.83 0.03
N ALA A 510 -12.25 -12.00 -1.22
CA ALA A 510 -12.53 -13.32 -1.80
C ALA A 510 -11.65 -13.63 -3.02
N ASN A 511 -11.46 -14.93 -3.30
CA ASN A 511 -10.76 -15.38 -4.49
C ASN A 511 -11.51 -14.95 -5.77
N GLY A 512 -10.76 -14.61 -6.82
CA GLY A 512 -11.33 -14.18 -8.11
C GLY A 512 -11.65 -12.69 -8.19
N GLU A 513 -11.26 -11.91 -7.18
CA GLU A 513 -11.37 -10.44 -7.21
C GLU A 513 -10.36 -9.82 -8.18
N GLY A 514 -9.29 -10.52 -8.57
CA GLY A 514 -8.27 -9.99 -9.48
C GLY A 514 -7.39 -8.93 -8.82
N ILE A 515 -7.11 -9.03 -7.52
CA ILE A 515 -6.20 -8.12 -6.82
C ILE A 515 -4.82 -8.73 -6.73
N ALA A 516 -3.80 -8.02 -7.20
CA ALA A 516 -2.40 -8.32 -6.92
C ALA A 516 -1.92 -7.46 -5.74
N ASP A 517 -1.19 -8.06 -4.80
CA ASP A 517 -0.51 -7.36 -3.69
C ASP A 517 1.00 -7.22 -3.99
N GLN A 518 1.53 -6.00 -3.90
CA GLN A 518 2.91 -5.57 -4.14
C GLN A 518 3.66 -5.25 -2.83
N LEU A 519 3.04 -5.47 -1.68
CA LEU A 519 3.68 -5.41 -0.37
C LEU A 519 4.11 -6.79 0.11
N TYR A 520 3.31 -7.84 -0.12
CA TYR A 520 3.58 -9.17 0.43
C TYR A 520 3.81 -10.29 -0.61
N THR A 521 3.43 -10.10 -1.87
CA THR A 521 3.45 -11.15 -2.91
C THR A 521 4.35 -10.78 -4.09
N ASN A 522 3.88 -9.98 -5.04
CA ASN A 522 4.49 -9.86 -6.37
C ASN A 522 5.90 -9.26 -6.35
N ASN A 523 6.11 -8.26 -5.50
CA ASN A 523 7.38 -7.61 -5.21
C ASN A 523 8.48 -8.59 -4.77
N PHE A 524 8.20 -9.40 -3.74
CA PHE A 524 9.16 -10.40 -3.25
C PHE A 524 9.33 -11.54 -4.25
N LEU A 525 8.27 -11.88 -4.99
CA LEU A 525 8.34 -12.94 -5.98
C LEU A 525 9.33 -12.63 -7.11
N VAL A 526 9.57 -11.36 -7.45
CA VAL A 526 10.64 -10.99 -8.40
C VAL A 526 11.98 -11.58 -7.97
N MET A 527 12.38 -11.35 -6.72
CA MET A 527 13.62 -11.91 -6.16
C MET A 527 13.51 -13.42 -5.94
N ASN A 528 12.44 -13.89 -5.32
CA ASN A 528 12.35 -15.29 -4.89
C ASN A 528 12.29 -16.28 -6.06
N SER A 529 11.63 -15.90 -7.16
CA SER A 529 11.61 -16.70 -8.40
C SER A 529 12.97 -16.70 -9.11
N TRP A 530 13.70 -15.59 -9.06
CA TRP A 530 15.08 -15.52 -9.54
C TRP A 530 15.98 -16.48 -8.76
N GLU A 531 15.91 -16.46 -7.43
CA GLU A 531 16.69 -17.36 -6.57
C GLU A 531 16.31 -18.84 -6.78
N ALA A 532 15.03 -19.15 -6.95
CA ALA A 532 14.57 -20.49 -7.28
C ALA A 532 15.15 -20.97 -8.63
N TRP A 533 15.18 -20.10 -9.65
CA TRP A 533 15.80 -20.43 -10.92
C TRP A 533 17.32 -20.59 -10.80
N ARG A 534 18.02 -19.68 -10.12
CA ARG A 534 19.47 -19.74 -9.91
C ARG A 534 19.91 -21.03 -9.23
N ALA A 535 19.15 -21.47 -8.22
CA ALA A 535 19.47 -22.69 -7.49
C ALA A 535 19.24 -23.99 -8.30
N THR A 536 18.33 -23.98 -9.28
CA THR A 536 17.86 -25.22 -9.93
C THR A 536 18.10 -25.29 -11.44
N GLY A 537 18.30 -24.16 -12.11
CA GLY A 537 18.32 -24.04 -13.57
C GLY A 537 16.98 -24.36 -14.24
N ASN A 538 15.87 -24.52 -13.49
CA ASN A 538 14.59 -24.93 -14.06
C ASN A 538 13.97 -23.81 -14.93
N PRO A 539 13.71 -24.05 -16.22
CA PRO A 539 13.17 -23.03 -17.12
C PRO A 539 11.77 -22.52 -16.73
N GLN A 540 10.96 -23.31 -16.01
CA GLN A 540 9.66 -22.85 -15.51
C GLN A 540 9.80 -21.75 -14.47
N TYR A 541 10.82 -21.84 -13.62
CA TYR A 541 11.07 -20.83 -12.58
C TYR A 541 11.61 -19.54 -13.19
N LYS A 542 12.40 -19.66 -14.27
CA LYS A 542 12.82 -18.51 -15.08
C LYS A 542 11.64 -17.82 -15.75
N GLN A 543 10.71 -18.60 -16.31
CA GLN A 543 9.51 -18.06 -16.94
C GLN A 543 8.66 -17.28 -15.92
N LEU A 544 8.42 -17.86 -14.73
CA LEU A 544 7.72 -17.17 -13.64
C LEU A 544 8.41 -15.85 -13.27
N HIS A 545 9.74 -15.86 -13.14
CA HIS A 545 10.50 -14.63 -12.87
C HIS A 545 10.30 -13.58 -13.96
N ASP A 546 10.46 -13.96 -15.23
CA ASP A 546 10.38 -13.04 -16.36
C ASP A 546 8.98 -12.38 -16.45
N GLU A 547 7.94 -13.15 -16.23
CA GLU A 547 6.55 -12.69 -16.30
C GLU A 547 6.19 -11.77 -15.12
N VAL A 548 6.60 -12.11 -13.89
CA VAL A 548 6.37 -11.27 -12.70
C VAL A 548 7.22 -10.00 -12.77
N ALA A 549 8.48 -10.09 -13.23
CA ALA A 549 9.32 -8.92 -13.44
C ALA A 549 8.74 -7.99 -14.51
N ALA A 550 8.21 -8.52 -15.61
CA ALA A 550 7.54 -7.75 -16.65
C ALA A 550 6.25 -7.09 -16.13
N PHE A 551 5.48 -7.80 -15.30
CA PHE A 551 4.31 -7.25 -14.61
C PHE A 551 4.69 -6.04 -13.75
N MET A 552 5.68 -6.19 -12.86
CA MET A 552 6.13 -5.10 -11.99
C MET A 552 6.66 -3.90 -12.78
N GLN A 553 7.38 -4.12 -13.88
CA GLN A 553 7.80 -3.06 -14.81
C GLN A 553 6.59 -2.33 -15.42
N HIS A 554 5.56 -3.08 -15.84
CA HIS A 554 4.37 -2.53 -16.48
C HIS A 554 3.59 -1.58 -15.57
N ILE A 555 3.41 -1.96 -14.31
CA ILE A 555 2.57 -1.23 -13.34
C ILE A 555 3.29 -0.08 -12.62
N GLN A 556 4.59 0.12 -12.85
CA GLN A 556 5.35 1.20 -12.20
C GLN A 556 4.71 2.57 -12.45
N ILE A 557 4.63 3.40 -11.41
CA ILE A 557 3.89 4.67 -11.49
C ILE A 557 4.67 5.70 -12.30
N ARG A 558 3.95 6.38 -13.20
CA ARG A 558 4.35 7.65 -13.82
C ARG A 558 3.42 8.76 -13.34
N SER A 559 3.99 9.81 -12.78
CA SER A 559 3.22 10.94 -12.24
C SER A 559 4.00 12.25 -12.36
N ALA A 560 3.27 13.37 -12.44
CA ALA A 560 3.87 14.69 -12.28
C ALA A 560 4.22 14.99 -10.81
N ASP A 561 3.63 14.24 -9.86
CA ASP A 561 3.90 14.36 -8.45
C ASP A 561 5.04 13.42 -8.04
N GLY A 562 6.15 14.01 -7.58
CA GLY A 562 7.35 13.31 -7.17
C GLY A 562 7.15 12.34 -6.00
N ARG A 563 6.04 12.46 -5.26
CA ARG A 563 5.63 11.47 -4.26
C ARG A 563 5.38 10.10 -4.86
N TYR A 564 4.81 10.01 -6.06
CA TYR A 564 4.43 8.71 -6.64
C TYR A 564 5.33 8.29 -7.80
N ASN A 565 5.88 9.25 -8.54
CA ASN A 565 6.60 8.98 -9.79
C ASN A 565 7.82 8.07 -9.59
N GLY A 566 7.81 6.90 -10.24
CA GLY A 566 8.88 5.91 -10.19
C GLY A 566 8.73 4.81 -9.13
N GLY A 567 7.73 4.90 -8.26
CA GLY A 567 7.46 3.86 -7.27
C GLY A 567 6.28 2.94 -7.62
N TRP A 568 5.92 2.09 -6.67
CA TRP A 568 4.76 1.20 -6.69
C TRP A 568 3.89 1.39 -5.44
N MET A 569 2.57 1.33 -5.63
CA MET A 569 1.60 1.20 -4.53
C MET A 569 1.32 -0.28 -4.25
N ARG A 570 0.70 -0.57 -3.09
CA ARG A 570 0.45 -1.93 -2.61
C ARG A 570 -0.51 -2.75 -3.46
N ALA A 571 -1.65 -2.21 -3.91
CA ALA A 571 -2.72 -3.02 -4.51
C ALA A 571 -3.02 -2.61 -5.95
N PHE A 572 -3.09 -3.62 -6.82
CA PHE A 572 -3.37 -3.43 -8.23
C PHE A 572 -4.54 -4.32 -8.67
N ASP A 573 -5.57 -3.73 -9.28
CA ASP A 573 -6.70 -4.43 -9.87
C ASP A 573 -6.31 -4.89 -11.28
N LEU A 574 -6.08 -6.19 -11.41
CA LEU A 574 -5.68 -6.87 -12.65
C LEU A 574 -6.78 -6.83 -13.72
N ASN A 575 -8.05 -6.72 -13.32
CA ASN A 575 -9.20 -6.69 -14.22
C ASN A 575 -9.34 -5.32 -14.92
N LYS A 576 -9.04 -4.25 -14.18
CA LYS A 576 -9.15 -2.87 -14.68
C LYS A 576 -7.81 -2.24 -15.05
N ALA A 577 -6.71 -2.91 -14.73
CA ALA A 577 -5.34 -2.42 -14.91
C ALA A 577 -5.14 -1.03 -14.29
N GLU A 578 -5.52 -0.89 -13.01
CA GLU A 578 -5.32 0.34 -12.24
C GLU A 578 -5.01 0.03 -10.76
N TYR A 579 -4.39 0.97 -10.06
CA TYR A 579 -4.17 0.86 -8.62
C TYR A 579 -5.51 0.98 -7.87
N PHE A 580 -5.94 -0.14 -7.30
CA PHE A 580 -7.19 -0.29 -6.56
C PHE A 580 -7.14 -1.59 -5.76
N GLY A 581 -7.80 -1.60 -4.61
CA GLY A 581 -7.91 -2.77 -3.75
C GLY A 581 -8.74 -2.47 -2.52
N ASN A 582 -8.86 -3.45 -1.64
CA ASN A 582 -9.62 -3.33 -0.41
C ASN A 582 -8.92 -2.41 0.59
N ASN A 583 -9.66 -1.44 1.17
CA ASN A 583 -9.13 -0.44 2.08
C ASN A 583 -9.27 -0.81 3.58
N GLY A 584 -9.53 -2.08 3.90
CA GLY A 584 -9.73 -2.55 5.27
C GLY A 584 -8.48 -2.55 6.15
N ASP A 585 -7.29 -2.45 5.56
CA ASP A 585 -6.03 -2.39 6.30
C ASP A 585 -5.81 -0.99 6.91
N THR A 586 -5.55 -0.95 8.22
CA THR A 586 -5.45 0.29 8.98
C THR A 586 -4.12 1.02 8.87
N GLY A 587 -3.06 0.36 8.40
CA GLY A 587 -1.71 0.91 8.28
C GLY A 587 -1.24 1.01 6.83
N TRP A 588 -1.08 -0.13 6.16
CA TRP A 588 -0.54 -0.25 4.82
C TRP A 588 -1.62 -0.54 3.78
N GLY A 589 -2.70 0.25 3.75
CA GLY A 589 -3.79 0.07 2.78
C GLY A 589 -3.37 0.09 1.29
N PRO A 590 -4.32 -0.07 0.37
CA PRO A 590 -4.07 -0.41 -1.03
C PRO A 590 -3.21 0.61 -1.81
N TYR A 591 -3.15 1.85 -1.33
CA TYR A 591 -2.41 2.94 -1.95
C TYR A 591 -1.11 3.29 -1.22
N CYS A 592 -0.72 2.48 -0.23
CA CYS A 592 0.54 2.64 0.49
C CYS A 592 1.71 2.42 -0.47
N MET A 593 2.74 3.25 -0.38
CA MET A 593 4.02 3.05 -1.06
C MET A 593 5.11 2.91 -0.02
N GLU A 594 5.46 1.68 0.34
CA GLU A 594 6.48 1.43 1.34
C GLU A 594 7.88 1.44 0.74
N SER A 595 8.83 2.09 1.41
CA SER A 595 10.23 2.19 0.97
C SER A 595 10.88 0.81 0.92
N GLY A 596 10.79 0.04 2.00
CA GLY A 596 11.41 -1.27 2.14
C GLY A 596 10.69 -2.37 1.37
N TRP A 597 9.66 -2.92 2.00
CA TRP A 597 8.99 -4.14 1.57
C TRP A 597 8.42 -4.01 0.17
N THR A 598 7.92 -2.86 -0.29
CA THR A 598 7.41 -2.70 -1.66
C THR A 598 8.51 -2.27 -2.63
N ASN A 599 9.05 -1.06 -2.46
CA ASN A 599 9.82 -0.39 -3.50
C ASN A 599 11.26 -0.91 -3.60
N ALA A 600 11.98 -0.99 -2.47
CA ALA A 600 13.37 -1.42 -2.45
C ALA A 600 13.52 -2.87 -2.89
N ILE A 601 12.68 -3.79 -2.37
CA ILE A 601 12.82 -5.20 -2.70
C ILE A 601 12.51 -5.50 -4.17
N THR A 602 11.53 -4.80 -4.76
CA THR A 602 11.20 -4.95 -6.18
C THR A 602 12.42 -4.62 -7.03
N SER A 603 13.06 -3.48 -6.77
CA SER A 603 14.28 -3.07 -7.46
C SER A 603 15.47 -3.99 -7.16
N ALA A 604 15.61 -4.48 -5.92
CA ALA A 604 16.65 -5.45 -5.57
C ALA A 604 16.52 -6.75 -6.39
N GLY A 605 15.31 -7.29 -6.53
CA GLY A 605 15.04 -8.46 -7.37
C GLY A 605 15.38 -8.23 -8.85
N LEU A 606 15.00 -7.08 -9.40
CA LEU A 606 15.37 -6.71 -10.77
C LEU A 606 16.89 -6.56 -10.95
N LEU A 607 17.57 -5.99 -9.95
CA LEU A 607 19.01 -5.77 -9.98
C LEU A 607 19.81 -7.07 -9.92
N LEU A 608 19.37 -8.06 -9.12
CA LEU A 608 19.99 -9.39 -9.07
C LEU A 608 19.95 -10.06 -10.45
N ALA A 609 18.81 -9.94 -11.16
CA ALA A 609 18.69 -10.42 -12.53
C ALA A 609 19.59 -9.67 -13.52
N LEU A 610 19.69 -8.34 -13.40
CA LEU A 610 20.57 -7.52 -14.24
C LEU A 610 22.06 -7.77 -14.01
N LEU A 611 22.44 -8.13 -12.78
CA LEU A 611 23.80 -8.49 -12.40
C LEU A 611 24.14 -9.95 -12.71
N ASP A 612 23.15 -10.75 -13.05
CA ASP A 612 23.25 -12.21 -13.09
C ASP A 612 23.88 -12.77 -11.80
N GLU A 613 23.31 -12.42 -10.65
CA GLU A 613 23.82 -12.77 -9.32
C GLU A 613 22.72 -13.37 -8.45
N SER A 614 23.06 -14.37 -7.64
CA SER A 614 22.20 -14.89 -6.56
C SER A 614 22.61 -14.27 -5.22
N VAL A 615 21.64 -14.04 -4.34
CA VAL A 615 21.92 -13.66 -2.95
C VAL A 615 22.64 -14.74 -2.15
N PHE A 616 22.63 -15.99 -2.61
CA PHE A 616 23.28 -17.12 -1.94
C PHE A 616 24.66 -17.47 -2.53
N ASP A 617 25.08 -16.86 -3.64
CA ASP A 617 26.40 -17.10 -4.27
C ASP A 617 27.55 -16.29 -3.66
#